data_AF-A0A945SPZ7-F1
#
_entry.id   AF-A0A945SPZ7-F1
#
_cell.length_a   1.000
_cell.length_b   1.000
_cell.length_c   1.000
_cell.angle_alpha   90.00
_cell.angle_beta   90.00
_cell.angle_gamma   90.00
#
_symmetry.space_group_name_H-M   'P 1'
#
loop_
_entity.id
_entity.type
_entity.pdbx_description
1 polymer ?
#
loop_
_entity_poly.entity_id
_entity_poly.type
_entity_poly.pdbx_seq_one_letter_code
_entity_poly.pdbx_strand_id
1 'polypeptide(L)' 'MSATDYNYDVFTGGQEDFLDFAMHAPKVTMRAPSFALEELATGETIEMKDLWKKGVTVIEFGSFT' A
#
# COMPACT_ATOMS: atom_id res chain seq x y z
N MET A 1 -9.18 -13.75 17.66
CA MET A 1 -8.08 -13.44 16.73
C MET A 1 -6.80 -13.72 17.48
N SER A 2 -6.04 -14.70 17.00
CA SER A 2 -4.77 -15.12 17.59
C SER A 2 -3.62 -14.38 16.89
N ALA A 3 -2.48 -14.20 17.57
CA ALA A 3 -1.33 -13.50 16.99
C ALA A 3 -0.78 -14.17 15.70
N THR A 4 -1.06 -15.46 15.52
CA THR A 4 -0.73 -16.24 14.31
C THR A 4 -1.60 -15.93 13.09
N ASP A 5 -2.64 -15.09 13.23
CA ASP A 5 -3.51 -14.68 12.12
C ASP A 5 -2.97 -13.46 11.35
N TYR A 6 -1.78 -12.95 11.71
CA TYR A 6 -1.17 -11.76 11.10
C TYR A 6 0.14 -12.10 10.37
N ASN A 7 0.27 -11.65 9.11
CA ASN A 7 1.45 -11.86 8.26
C ASN A 7 2.65 -10.94 8.61
N TYR A 8 2.79 -10.49 9.85
CA TYR A 8 3.93 -9.69 10.28
C TYR A 8 4.50 -10.26 11.58
N ASP A 9 5.80 -10.55 11.60
CA ASP A 9 6.49 -11.11 12.77
C ASP A 9 6.92 -9.98 13.73
N VAL A 10 7.41 -8.86 13.18
CA VAL A 10 7.74 -7.64 13.94
C VAL A 10 7.60 -6.43 13.02
N PHE A 11 6.72 -5.48 13.35
CA PHE A 11 6.80 -4.13 12.79
C PHE A 11 8.03 -3.45 13.39
N THR A 12 9.11 -3.30 12.63
CA THR A 12 10.36 -2.69 13.10
C THR A 12 10.37 -1.16 13.00
N GLY A 13 9.27 -0.55 12.53
CA GLY A 13 9.12 0.90 12.51
C GLY A 13 8.92 1.44 13.92
N GLY A 14 9.56 2.57 14.21
CA GLY A 14 9.32 3.30 15.45
C GLY A 14 7.91 3.89 15.48
N GLN A 15 7.49 4.36 16.66
CA GLN A 15 6.24 5.11 16.81
C GLN A 15 6.21 6.34 15.89
N GLU A 16 7.36 6.96 15.66
CA GLU A 16 7.51 8.11 14.75
C GLU A 16 7.23 7.73 13.29
N ASP A 17 7.71 6.57 12.81
CA ASP A 17 7.46 6.08 11.45
C ASP A 17 5.98 5.77 11.22
N PHE A 18 5.31 5.21 12.23
CA PHE A 18 3.86 4.97 12.17
C PHE A 18 3.07 6.28 12.17
N LEU A 19 3.45 7.25 13.00
CA LEU A 19 2.80 8.56 13.06
C LEU A 19 2.98 9.34 11.75
N ASP A 20 4.18 9.31 11.16
CA ASP A 20 4.48 9.92 9.88
C ASP A 20 3.63 9.30 8.76
N PHE A 21 3.59 7.97 8.68
CA PHE A 21 2.70 7.26 7.76
C PHE A 21 1.23 7.65 7.98
N ALA A 22 0.74 7.69 9.23
CA ALA A 22 -0.64 8.05 9.53
C ALA A 22 -0.97 9.51 9.18
N MET A 23 -0.02 10.45 9.31
CA MET A 23 -0.20 11.84 8.93
C MET A 23 -0.27 12.03 7.41
N HIS A 24 0.55 11.27 6.67
CA HIS A 24 0.68 11.36 5.21
C HIS A 24 -0.14 10.32 4.44
N ALA A 25 -0.78 9.39 5.14
CA ALA A 25 -1.64 8.39 4.54
C ALA A 25 -2.75 9.06 3.72
N PRO A 26 -3.09 8.51 2.55
CA PRO A 26 -4.24 8.97 1.78
C PRO A 26 -5.50 8.94 2.65
N LYS A 27 -6.11 10.10 2.87
CA LYS A 27 -7.36 10.21 3.64
C LYS A 27 -8.54 9.96 2.72
N VAL A 28 -9.64 9.46 3.28
CA VAL A 28 -10.91 9.38 2.56
C VAL A 28 -11.26 10.73 1.94
N THR A 29 -11.85 10.71 0.73
CA THR A 29 -12.18 11.89 -0.09
C THR A 29 -11.01 12.67 -0.70
N MET A 30 -9.75 12.34 -0.39
CA MET A 30 -8.61 12.88 -1.11
C MET A 30 -8.48 12.24 -2.51
N ARG A 31 -7.79 12.95 -3.41
CA ARG A 31 -7.37 12.36 -4.69
C ARG A 31 -6.46 11.17 -4.41
N ALA A 32 -6.73 10.05 -5.07
CA ALA A 32 -5.89 8.87 -4.97
C ALA A 32 -4.44 9.18 -5.42
N PRO A 33 -3.43 8.68 -4.69
CA PRO A 33 -2.03 8.96 -5.01
C PRO A 33 -1.63 8.37 -6.37
N SER A 34 -0.58 8.92 -6.97
CA SER A 34 0.06 8.32 -8.15
C SER A 34 1.55 8.23 -7.89
N PHE A 35 2.11 7.06 -8.13
CA PHE A 35 3.54 6.78 -8.10
C PHE A 35 3.82 5.58 -9.01
N ALA A 36 5.09 5.40 -9.36
CA ALA A 36 5.55 4.27 -10.16
C ALA A 36 5.46 2.97 -9.36
N LEU A 37 4.99 1.92 -10.02
CA LEU A 37 4.82 0.57 -9.49
C LEU A 37 5.38 -0.43 -10.51
N GLU A 38 5.91 -1.55 -10.05
CA GLU A 38 6.26 -2.68 -10.91
C GLU A 38 5.06 -3.63 -11.04
N GLU A 39 4.69 -3.96 -12.27
CA GLU A 39 3.72 -5.02 -12.55
C GLU A 39 4.42 -6.38 -12.52
N LEU A 40 4.17 -7.18 -11.49
CA LEU A 40 4.88 -8.46 -11.27
C LEU A 40 4.70 -9.49 -12.41
N ALA A 41 3.60 -9.42 -13.16
CA ALA A 41 3.35 -10.35 -14.26
C ALA A 41 4.25 -10.08 -15.49
N THR A 42 4.67 -8.84 -15.68
CA THR A 42 5.38 -8.37 -16.89
C THR A 42 6.77 -7.83 -16.57
N GLY A 43 7.03 -7.43 -15.33
CA GLY A 43 8.22 -6.67 -14.91
C GLY A 43 8.20 -5.21 -15.36
N GLU A 44 7.11 -4.73 -15.95
CA GLU A 44 7.03 -3.36 -16.46
C GLU A 44 6.75 -2.37 -15.33
N THR A 45 7.33 -1.17 -15.45
CA THR A 45 6.96 -0.05 -14.59
C THR A 45 5.69 0.62 -15.12
N ILE A 46 4.65 0.69 -14.29
CA ILE A 46 3.40 1.38 -14.56
C ILE A 46 3.18 2.54 -13.58
N GLU A 47 2.38 3.53 -13.97
CA GLU A 47 1.92 4.58 -13.07
C GLU A 47 0.61 4.18 -12.40
N MET A 48 0.54 4.28 -11.06
CA MET A 48 -0.64 3.90 -10.28
C MET A 48 -1.93 4.63 -10.74
N LYS A 49 -1.82 5.86 -11.26
CA LYS A 49 -2.97 6.59 -11.83
C LYS A 49 -3.68 5.87 -12.97
N ASP A 50 -2.97 5.01 -13.69
CA ASP A 50 -3.54 4.29 -14.82
C ASP A 50 -4.42 3.12 -14.35
N LEU A 51 -4.25 2.66 -13.10
CA LEU A 51 -5.16 1.70 -12.46
C LEU A 51 -6.48 2.37 -12.07
N TRP A 52 -6.44 3.58 -11.51
CA TRP A 52 -7.65 4.33 -11.12
C TRP A 52 -8.58 4.63 -12.29
N LYS A 53 -8.01 4.82 -13.49
CA LYS A 53 -8.79 5.13 -14.70
C LYS A 53 -9.60 3.93 -15.20
N LYS A 54 -9.23 2.69 -14.81
CA LYS A 54 -9.90 1.46 -15.25
C LYS A 54 -11.22 1.23 -14.50
N GLY A 55 -11.39 1.83 -13.33
CA GLY A 55 -12.60 1.70 -12.52
C GLY A 55 -12.30 1.79 -11.02
N VAL A 56 -13.21 1.26 -10.22
CA VAL A 56 -13.00 1.12 -8.78
C VAL A 56 -11.91 0.08 -8.53
N THR A 57 -10.88 0.47 -7.79
CA THR A 57 -9.72 -0.37 -7.48
C THR A 57 -9.66 -0.66 -5.98
N VAL A 58 -9.49 -1.93 -5.62
CA VAL A 58 -9.18 -2.36 -4.26
C VAL A 58 -7.70 -2.67 -4.19
N ILE A 59 -7.02 -2.17 -3.15
CA ILE A 59 -5.59 -2.38 -2.94
C ILE A 59 -5.39 -3.02 -1.58
N GLU A 60 -4.64 -4.12 -1.59
CA GLU A 60 -4.18 -4.81 -0.42
C GLU A 60 -2.67 -4.59 -0.28
N PHE A 61 -2.23 -4.22 0.93
CA PHE A 61 -0.81 -4.15 1.26
C PHE A 61 -0.44 -5.42 2.02
N GLY A 62 0.48 -6.20 1.45
CA GLY A 62 1.01 -7.42 2.06
C GLY A 62 2.44 -7.65 1.60
N SER A 63 3.22 -8.40 2.37
CA SER A 63 4.53 -8.90 1.94
C SER A 63 4.43 -10.35 1.50
N PHE A 64 5.12 -10.70 0.42
CA PHE A 64 5.44 -12.10 0.14
C PHE A 64 6.61 -12.50 1.05
N THR A 65 6.35 -13.44 1.95
CA THR A 65 7.38 -14.20 2.68
C THR A 65 7.32 -15.64 2.27
#